data_AF-A0A182WFV0-F1
#
_entry.id   AF-A0A182WFV0-F1
#
_cell.length_a   1.000
_cell.length_b   1.000
_cell.length_c   1.000
_cell.angle_alpha   90.00
_cell.angle_beta   90.00
_cell.angle_gamma   90.00
#
_symmetry.space_group_name_H-M   'P 1'
#
loop_
_entity.id
_entity.type
_entity.pdbx_description
1 polymer ?
#
loop_
_entity_poly.entity_id
_entity_poly.type
_entity_poly.pdbx_seq_one_letter_code
_entity_poly.pdbx_strand_id
1 'polypeptide(L)'
;MTSSESEQNHAEPEKDVSDINDVFEDIFLTEERIIGEHFHQGLADGRLEESVQEAADYGYKKGSEIGREIGFYLGIVNSIASQPETAANEKARSVLQELSDALEKYPHENDPATDLLHNLQQIRNKFRRLCALLKRYTMDRIKQQADTIVRFLQPNLAFINCHMVDYLTEQHWKQFVPETIKHELQTVDDYLQAKELFWGQFEPAYENESRFPGVRAFIDNTRKYRLGGTETLGTALTLDEFKDALSDHRKETRLKMTELMNEKKCHEVEVAAAAVASLCTAMASISTDSTKLEDILVIDAGDGKGYLSSRIALEHGIKVLGVDCNEDNTNGAEKRLERLKNKIPKAVRKSNLEEDEYFTNLCKDEHKLKTLYRTATQLIDFNTNLIELAAAYFPQGNHTTFCLCGLHTCGNLGPNCLRLFHENPTIRGICNVGCCYHLMQEQFVVDEFYNPTKVCENPGYGFPMSAHLRERFFALGRNARNLAAESIERACANRENPSDKLGYRALLQVVFLERGEKKSHQVGRLKCNGFVDYVRKAIRRLDLTENVTITDDSLLELEARFAGELEQLKVFYLIRQQFAPVIETLILLDRLLYLRECGYDRSFLVKLFEPVVSPRCYALIALK
;
A
#
# COMPACT_ATOMS: atom_id res chain seq x y z
N MET A 1 4.99 81.56 -41.31
CA MET A 1 3.63 82.14 -41.34
C MET A 1 2.72 81.17 -42.04
N THR A 2 1.75 80.63 -41.27
CA THR A 2 0.45 80.03 -41.64
C THR A 2 0.31 79.00 -42.77
N SER A 3 -0.48 77.98 -42.41
CA SER A 3 -1.33 77.04 -43.18
C SER A 3 -0.81 75.61 -43.10
N SER A 4 -1.60 74.57 -42.84
CA SER A 4 -3.05 74.43 -42.63
C SER A 4 -3.29 73.02 -42.08
N GLU A 5 -4.35 72.85 -41.30
CA GLU A 5 -4.86 71.55 -40.84
C GLU A 5 -5.27 70.64 -42.01
N SER A 6 -5.04 69.34 -41.87
CA SER A 6 -5.80 68.29 -42.54
C SER A 6 -5.87 67.06 -41.66
N GLU A 7 -7.08 66.75 -41.20
CA GLU A 7 -7.48 65.54 -40.49
C GLU A 7 -7.16 64.29 -41.33
N GLN A 8 -6.53 63.29 -40.72
CA GLN A 8 -6.40 61.95 -41.29
C GLN A 8 -7.15 60.94 -40.43
N ASN A 9 -8.13 60.31 -41.07
CA ASN A 9 -8.96 59.20 -40.59
C ASN A 9 -8.11 58.09 -39.96
N HIS A 10 -8.42 57.71 -38.72
CA HIS A 10 -8.02 56.41 -38.16
C HIS A 10 -8.93 55.32 -38.75
N ALA A 11 -8.38 54.54 -39.69
CA ALA A 11 -8.91 53.24 -40.06
C ALA A 11 -8.36 52.19 -39.08
N GLU A 12 -9.24 51.37 -38.51
CA GLU A 12 -8.88 50.19 -37.73
C GLU A 12 -8.13 49.17 -38.61
N PRO A 13 -7.08 48.47 -38.10
CA PRO A 13 -6.46 47.40 -38.85
C PRO A 13 -7.35 46.15 -38.87
N GLU A 14 -7.64 45.66 -40.08
CA GLU A 14 -8.30 44.38 -40.33
C GLU A 14 -7.61 43.24 -39.59
N LYS A 15 -8.39 42.42 -38.88
CA LYS A 15 -7.94 41.14 -38.31
C LYS A 15 -7.58 40.20 -39.46
N ASP A 16 -6.30 39.89 -39.56
CA ASP A 16 -5.75 38.82 -40.38
C ASP A 16 -6.45 37.50 -40.02
N VAL A 17 -7.27 36.98 -40.92
CA VAL A 17 -7.92 35.67 -40.78
C VAL A 17 -6.91 34.66 -41.28
N SER A 18 -6.22 33.98 -40.35
CA SER A 18 -5.30 32.88 -40.67
C SER A 18 -5.96 31.92 -41.67
N ASP A 19 -5.30 31.66 -42.80
CA ASP A 19 -5.76 30.69 -43.79
C ASP A 19 -5.90 29.34 -43.10
N ILE A 20 -7.06 28.69 -43.28
CA ILE A 20 -7.32 27.38 -42.69
C ILE A 20 -6.32 26.34 -43.20
N ASN A 21 -5.73 26.55 -44.38
CA ASN A 21 -4.69 25.70 -44.93
C ASN A 21 -3.37 25.77 -44.13
N ASP A 22 -3.02 26.91 -43.54
CA ASP A 22 -1.85 27.03 -42.66
C ASP A 22 -2.04 26.22 -41.38
N VAL A 23 -3.27 26.21 -40.85
CA VAL A 23 -3.65 25.38 -39.69
C VAL A 23 -3.57 23.89 -40.03
N PHE A 24 -3.97 23.50 -41.25
CA PHE A 24 -3.88 22.10 -41.69
C PHE A 24 -2.44 21.67 -41.99
N GLU A 25 -1.57 22.55 -42.51
CA GLU A 25 -0.14 22.25 -42.66
C GLU A 25 0.57 22.16 -41.31
N ASP A 26 0.23 23.00 -40.32
CA ASP A 26 0.83 22.92 -38.98
C ASP A 26 0.42 21.66 -38.20
N ILE A 27 -0.73 21.07 -38.55
CA ILE A 27 -1.24 19.78 -38.04
C ILE A 27 -0.61 18.58 -38.78
N PHE A 28 -0.09 18.78 -39.99
CA PHE A 28 0.52 17.72 -40.77
C PHE A 28 1.96 17.48 -40.28
N LEU A 29 2.28 16.24 -39.89
CA LEU A 29 3.58 15.83 -39.33
C LEU A 29 3.95 16.48 -37.97
N THR A 30 2.99 17.08 -37.26
CA THR A 30 3.23 17.69 -35.94
C THR A 30 3.78 16.68 -34.94
N GLU A 31 3.31 15.43 -34.99
CA GLU A 31 3.78 14.36 -34.11
C GLU A 31 5.27 14.06 -34.35
N GLU A 32 5.72 13.95 -35.60
CA GLU A 32 7.13 13.71 -35.92
C GLU A 32 8.01 14.93 -35.61
N ARG A 33 7.49 16.15 -35.81
CA ARG A 33 8.18 17.39 -35.42
C ARG A 33 8.36 17.48 -33.91
N ILE A 34 7.31 17.24 -33.13
CA ILE A 34 7.35 17.22 -31.67
C ILE A 34 8.30 16.12 -31.17
N ILE A 35 8.24 14.91 -31.75
CA ILE A 35 9.16 13.82 -31.40
C ILE A 35 10.62 14.22 -31.69
N GLY A 36 10.89 14.80 -32.85
CA GLY A 36 12.22 15.28 -33.21
C GLY A 36 12.74 16.38 -32.29
N GLU A 37 11.91 17.39 -32.00
CA GLU A 37 12.24 18.48 -31.08
C GLU A 37 12.53 17.96 -29.67
N HIS A 38 11.69 17.08 -29.13
CA HIS A 38 11.91 16.52 -27.79
C HIS A 38 13.10 15.56 -27.75
N PHE A 39 13.40 14.82 -28.83
CA PHE A 39 14.61 14.02 -28.92
C PHE A 39 15.87 14.91 -28.89
N HIS A 40 15.89 16.00 -29.67
CA HIS A 40 17.02 16.93 -29.70
C HIS A 40 17.17 17.70 -28.39
N GLN A 41 16.06 18.11 -27.77
CA GLN A 41 16.03 18.74 -26.46
C GLN A 41 16.59 17.78 -25.39
N GLY A 42 16.08 16.55 -25.32
CA GLY A 42 16.56 15.54 -24.37
C GLY A 42 18.02 15.15 -24.58
N LEU A 43 18.51 15.14 -25.83
CA LEU A 43 19.92 14.92 -26.13
C LEU A 43 20.80 16.11 -25.71
N ALA A 44 20.31 17.34 -25.86
CA ALA A 44 21.01 18.53 -25.39
C ALA A 44 21.07 18.57 -23.85
N ASP A 45 19.94 18.31 -23.20
CA ASP A 45 19.81 18.24 -21.75
C ASP A 45 20.71 17.12 -21.17
N GLY A 46 20.76 15.94 -21.81
CA GLY A 46 21.62 14.83 -21.42
C GLY A 46 23.12 15.06 -21.64
N ARG A 47 23.51 16.10 -22.39
CA ARG A 47 24.91 16.52 -22.60
C ARG A 47 25.34 17.66 -21.66
N LEU A 48 24.42 18.21 -20.88
CA LEU A 48 24.74 19.20 -19.86
C LEU A 48 25.68 18.57 -18.82
N GLU A 49 26.64 19.36 -18.35
CA GLU A 49 27.65 18.91 -17.38
C GLU A 49 27.01 18.39 -16.08
N GLU A 50 25.92 19.02 -15.65
CA GLU A 50 25.11 18.59 -14.50
C GLU A 50 24.49 17.19 -14.72
N SER A 51 23.96 16.91 -15.91
CA SER A 51 23.38 15.60 -16.26
C SER A 51 24.44 14.49 -16.33
N VAL A 52 25.65 14.83 -16.80
CA VAL A 52 26.79 13.89 -16.83
C VAL A 52 27.26 13.57 -15.40
N GLN A 53 27.31 14.58 -14.54
CA GLN A 53 27.64 14.41 -13.12
C GLN A 53 26.57 13.58 -12.39
N GLU A 54 25.29 13.86 -12.62
CA GLU A 54 24.16 13.10 -12.06
C GLU A 54 24.22 11.62 -12.48
N ALA A 55 24.50 11.35 -13.76
CA ALA A 55 24.67 9.99 -14.26
C ALA A 55 25.86 9.26 -13.61
N ALA A 56 26.98 9.97 -13.39
CA ALA A 56 28.15 9.42 -12.70
C ALA A 56 27.84 9.10 -11.23
N ASP A 57 27.17 10.00 -10.52
CA ASP A 57 26.78 9.81 -9.12
C ASP A 57 25.76 8.68 -8.96
N TYR A 58 24.77 8.62 -9.85
CA TYR A 58 23.81 7.51 -9.92
C TYR A 58 24.52 6.17 -10.17
N GLY A 59 25.44 6.13 -11.12
CA GLY A 59 26.26 4.95 -11.44
C GLY A 59 27.08 4.48 -10.23
N TYR A 60 27.75 5.40 -9.54
CA TYR A 60 28.52 5.10 -8.33
C TYR A 60 27.64 4.53 -7.21
N LYS A 61 26.49 5.17 -6.95
CA LYS A 61 25.55 4.72 -5.91
C LYS A 61 24.97 3.35 -6.24
N LYS A 62 24.52 3.12 -7.48
CA LYS A 62 24.03 1.81 -7.91
C LYS A 62 25.11 0.74 -7.85
N GLY A 63 26.33 1.07 -8.25
CA GLY A 63 27.49 0.19 -8.05
C GLY A 63 27.69 -0.19 -6.58
N SER A 64 27.63 0.78 -5.67
CA SER A 64 27.76 0.55 -4.22
C SER A 64 26.62 -0.31 -3.64
N GLU A 65 25.37 -0.05 -4.04
CA GLU A 65 24.20 -0.84 -3.62
C GLU A 65 24.33 -2.31 -4.05
N ILE A 66 24.67 -2.53 -5.33
CA ILE A 66 24.88 -3.85 -5.92
C ILE A 66 26.07 -4.54 -5.24
N GLY A 67 27.20 -3.85 -5.07
CA GLY A 67 28.39 -4.39 -4.43
C GLY A 67 28.14 -4.85 -3.00
N ARG A 68 27.37 -4.08 -2.22
CA ARG A 68 26.94 -4.47 -0.86
C ARG A 68 26.04 -5.72 -0.89
N GLU A 69 25.14 -5.81 -1.85
CA GLU A 69 24.26 -6.97 -2.00
C GLU A 69 25.05 -8.24 -2.38
N ILE A 70 25.97 -8.14 -3.34
CA ILE A 70 26.90 -9.21 -3.72
C ILE A 70 27.74 -9.63 -2.51
N GLY A 71 28.27 -8.68 -1.75
CA GLY A 71 29.03 -8.92 -0.52
C GLY A 71 28.21 -9.65 0.55
N PHE A 72 26.93 -9.30 0.71
CA PHE A 72 26.01 -10.01 1.59
C PHE A 72 25.89 -11.49 1.19
N TYR A 73 25.65 -11.79 -0.10
CA TYR A 73 25.53 -13.17 -0.56
C TYR A 73 26.83 -13.95 -0.39
N LEU A 74 27.98 -13.37 -0.73
CA LEU A 74 29.31 -13.95 -0.48
C LEU A 74 29.51 -14.30 1.00
N GLY A 75 29.16 -13.38 1.90
CA GLY A 75 29.24 -13.61 3.33
C GLY A 75 28.39 -14.82 3.79
N ILE A 76 27.17 -14.94 3.26
CA ILE A 76 26.30 -16.07 3.58
C ILE A 76 26.85 -17.38 3.00
N VAL A 77 27.21 -17.42 1.72
CA VAL A 77 27.76 -18.61 1.05
C VAL A 77 28.94 -19.18 1.83
N ASN A 78 29.89 -18.32 2.21
CA ASN A 78 31.06 -18.70 3.00
C ASN A 78 30.69 -19.23 4.40
N SER A 79 29.66 -18.66 5.04
CA SER A 79 29.21 -19.07 6.37
C SER A 79 28.47 -20.41 6.37
N ILE A 80 27.68 -20.70 5.33
CA ILE A 80 26.80 -21.88 5.28
C ILE A 80 27.42 -23.09 4.57
N ALA A 81 28.49 -22.89 3.78
CA ALA A 81 29.18 -23.97 3.05
C ALA A 81 29.70 -25.08 3.98
N SER A 82 30.11 -24.71 5.19
CA SER A 82 30.68 -25.65 6.17
C SER A 82 29.66 -26.21 7.17
N GLN A 83 28.37 -25.87 7.03
CA GLN A 83 27.36 -26.27 8.00
C GLN A 83 26.85 -27.71 7.76
N PRO A 84 26.56 -28.49 8.82
CA PRO A 84 26.16 -29.90 8.72
C PRO A 84 24.90 -30.13 7.87
N GLU A 85 23.98 -29.17 7.84
CA GLU A 85 22.70 -29.29 7.15
C GLU A 85 22.80 -29.04 5.65
N THR A 86 23.66 -28.09 5.28
CA THR A 86 24.09 -27.92 3.89
C THR A 86 24.78 -29.19 3.42
N ALA A 87 25.70 -29.75 4.23
CA ALA A 87 26.36 -31.00 3.90
C ALA A 87 25.37 -32.18 3.72
N ALA A 88 24.33 -32.25 4.56
CA ALA A 88 23.31 -33.28 4.51
C ALA A 88 22.33 -33.16 3.32
N ASN A 89 22.17 -31.97 2.71
CA ASN A 89 21.24 -31.75 1.60
C ASN A 89 22.00 -31.60 0.27
N GLU A 90 22.02 -32.66 -0.54
CA GLU A 90 22.73 -32.71 -1.82
C GLU A 90 22.25 -31.64 -2.82
N LYS A 91 20.94 -31.37 -2.87
CA LYS A 91 20.38 -30.29 -3.70
C LYS A 91 20.83 -28.92 -3.21
N ALA A 92 20.89 -28.71 -1.90
CA ALA A 92 21.39 -27.45 -1.35
C ALA A 92 22.87 -27.25 -1.66
N ARG A 93 23.70 -28.30 -1.64
CA ARG A 93 25.11 -28.22 -2.08
C ARG A 93 25.24 -27.84 -3.54
N SER A 94 24.44 -28.45 -4.42
CA SER A 94 24.44 -28.11 -5.85
C SER A 94 24.11 -26.63 -6.08
N VAL A 95 23.02 -26.14 -5.44
CA VAL A 95 22.59 -24.74 -5.60
C VAL A 95 23.57 -23.77 -4.94
N LEU A 96 24.18 -24.15 -3.82
CA LEU A 96 25.25 -23.37 -3.19
C LEU A 96 26.45 -23.22 -4.13
N GLN A 97 26.85 -24.29 -4.83
CA GLN A 97 27.92 -24.22 -5.81
C GLN A 97 27.55 -23.33 -7.00
N GLU A 98 26.35 -23.51 -7.57
CA GLU A 98 25.84 -22.64 -8.65
C GLU A 98 25.80 -21.16 -8.24
N LEU A 99 25.46 -20.88 -6.98
CA LEU A 99 25.43 -19.53 -6.43
C LEU A 99 26.85 -18.98 -6.23
N SER A 100 27.77 -19.77 -5.70
CA SER A 100 29.18 -19.41 -5.55
C SER A 100 29.79 -19.05 -6.90
N ASP A 101 29.59 -19.92 -7.90
CA ASP A 101 30.09 -19.71 -9.27
C ASP A 101 29.51 -18.43 -9.89
N ALA A 102 28.22 -18.15 -9.65
CA ALA A 102 27.57 -16.94 -10.15
C ALA A 102 28.09 -15.67 -9.47
N LEU A 103 28.41 -15.73 -8.17
CA LEU A 103 29.00 -14.62 -7.43
C LEU A 103 30.44 -14.35 -7.87
N GLU A 104 31.25 -15.40 -8.09
CA GLU A 104 32.63 -15.28 -8.58
C GLU A 104 32.71 -14.72 -10.00
N LYS A 105 31.75 -15.08 -10.86
CA LYS A 105 31.65 -14.58 -12.24
C LYS A 105 31.00 -13.20 -12.33
N TYR A 106 30.44 -12.68 -11.24
CA TYR A 106 29.79 -11.37 -11.29
C TYR A 106 30.85 -10.29 -11.53
N PRO A 107 30.70 -9.42 -12.55
CA PRO A 107 31.73 -8.46 -12.90
C PRO A 107 32.05 -7.49 -11.76
N HIS A 108 33.35 -7.23 -11.54
CA HIS A 108 33.83 -6.24 -10.58
C HIS A 108 33.85 -4.81 -11.14
N GLU A 109 33.73 -4.68 -12.46
CA GLU A 109 33.69 -3.41 -13.19
C GLU A 109 32.47 -3.38 -14.10
N ASN A 110 32.02 -2.17 -14.46
CA ASN A 110 30.87 -2.00 -15.33
C ASN A 110 31.25 -2.31 -16.79
N ASP A 111 30.93 -3.51 -17.27
CA ASP A 111 31.14 -3.95 -18.65
C ASP A 111 29.88 -3.70 -19.50
N PRO A 112 29.93 -2.81 -20.50
CA PRO A 112 28.79 -2.52 -21.38
C PRO A 112 28.26 -3.71 -22.18
N ALA A 113 29.07 -4.76 -22.36
CA ALA A 113 28.65 -5.98 -23.06
C ALA A 113 27.90 -6.97 -22.16
N THR A 114 27.87 -6.73 -20.85
CA THR A 114 27.32 -7.64 -19.85
C THR A 114 26.06 -7.07 -19.20
N ASP A 115 24.97 -7.84 -19.20
CA ASP A 115 23.75 -7.47 -18.47
C ASP A 115 23.90 -7.75 -16.97
N LEU A 116 24.46 -6.78 -16.25
CA LEU A 116 24.69 -6.83 -14.82
C LEU A 116 23.40 -7.07 -14.01
N LEU A 117 22.30 -6.42 -14.43
CA LEU A 117 21.02 -6.52 -13.71
C LEU A 117 20.42 -7.91 -13.85
N HIS A 118 20.49 -8.50 -15.04
CA HIS A 118 20.07 -9.88 -15.25
C HIS A 118 20.90 -10.85 -14.41
N ASN A 119 22.23 -10.70 -14.40
CA ASN A 119 23.12 -11.55 -13.60
C ASN A 119 22.83 -11.44 -12.10
N LEU A 120 22.60 -10.23 -11.60
CA LEU A 120 22.24 -10.00 -10.20
C LEU A 120 20.91 -10.67 -9.85
N GLN A 121 19.94 -10.60 -10.76
CA GLN A 121 18.66 -11.29 -10.60
C GLN A 121 18.83 -12.82 -10.55
N GLN A 122 19.73 -13.38 -11.37
CA GLN A 122 20.03 -14.81 -11.29
C GLN A 122 20.63 -15.21 -9.94
N ILE A 123 21.51 -14.38 -9.36
CA ILE A 123 22.09 -14.59 -8.04
C ILE A 123 21.00 -14.58 -6.97
N ARG A 124 20.12 -13.57 -6.97
CA ARG A 124 18.95 -13.48 -6.07
C ARG A 124 18.09 -14.74 -6.14
N ASN A 125 17.77 -15.20 -7.35
CA ASN A 125 16.95 -16.39 -7.57
C ASN A 125 17.61 -17.67 -7.01
N LYS A 126 18.90 -17.87 -7.27
CA LYS A 126 19.66 -19.01 -6.73
C LYS A 126 19.73 -18.96 -5.20
N PHE A 127 19.96 -17.78 -4.62
CA PHE A 127 19.96 -17.58 -3.17
C PHE A 127 18.61 -17.92 -2.54
N ARG A 128 17.49 -17.46 -3.12
CA ARG A 128 16.14 -17.82 -2.66
C ARG A 128 15.91 -19.34 -2.71
N ARG A 129 16.32 -20.00 -3.79
CA ARG A 129 16.23 -21.46 -3.95
C ARG A 129 17.04 -22.20 -2.88
N LEU A 130 18.25 -21.71 -2.58
CA LEU A 130 19.09 -22.25 -1.50
C LEU A 130 18.42 -22.11 -0.12
N CYS A 131 17.88 -20.92 0.18
CA CYS A 131 17.16 -20.67 1.42
C CYS A 131 15.95 -21.60 1.59
N ALA A 132 15.20 -21.85 0.51
CA ALA A 132 14.07 -22.77 0.50
C ALA A 132 14.49 -24.22 0.80
N LEU A 133 15.63 -24.67 0.23
CA LEU A 133 16.14 -26.03 0.43
C LEU A 133 16.63 -26.28 1.86
N LEU A 134 17.18 -25.25 2.51
CA LEU A 134 17.74 -25.37 3.86
C LEU A 134 16.70 -25.24 4.96
N LYS A 135 15.46 -24.81 4.67
CA LYS A 135 14.32 -24.68 5.62
C LYS A 135 14.60 -23.90 6.92
N ARG A 136 15.78 -23.30 7.05
CA ARG A 136 16.36 -22.83 8.31
C ARG A 136 16.40 -21.32 8.48
N TYR A 137 16.18 -20.57 7.39
CA TYR A 137 16.49 -19.14 7.37
C TYR A 137 15.28 -18.23 7.17
N THR A 138 14.06 -18.77 7.04
CA THR A 138 12.87 -17.93 6.85
C THR A 138 12.22 -17.54 8.17
N MET A 139 11.90 -18.50 9.04
CA MET A 139 11.17 -18.20 10.29
C MET A 139 12.03 -17.43 11.32
N ASP A 140 13.25 -17.88 11.59
CA ASP A 140 14.14 -17.21 12.56
C ASP A 140 14.55 -15.81 12.10
N ARG A 141 14.71 -15.62 10.79
CA ARG A 141 14.90 -14.29 10.20
C ARG A 141 13.68 -13.40 10.43
N ILE A 142 12.47 -13.89 10.15
CA ILE A 142 11.23 -13.12 10.40
C ILE A 142 11.12 -12.75 11.89
N LYS A 143 11.44 -13.68 12.80
CA LYS A 143 11.50 -13.41 14.26
C LYS A 143 12.51 -12.32 14.59
N GLN A 144 13.73 -12.41 14.05
CA GLN A 144 14.78 -11.42 14.27
C GLN A 144 14.38 -10.04 13.74
N GLN A 145 13.75 -9.98 12.56
CA GLN A 145 13.26 -8.75 11.96
C GLN A 145 12.13 -8.14 12.81
N ALA A 146 11.16 -8.96 13.24
CA ALA A 146 10.11 -8.53 14.15
C ALA A 146 10.69 -7.99 15.46
N ASP A 147 11.69 -8.68 16.04
CA ASP A 147 12.38 -8.24 17.26
C ASP A 147 13.12 -6.90 17.08
N THR A 148 13.75 -6.72 15.92
CA THR A 148 14.41 -5.47 15.55
C THR A 148 13.41 -4.32 15.46
N ILE A 149 12.25 -4.55 14.85
CA ILE A 149 11.20 -3.53 14.77
C ILE A 149 10.58 -3.26 16.14
N VAL A 150 10.32 -4.29 16.95
CA VAL A 150 9.82 -4.14 18.33
C VAL A 150 10.77 -3.27 19.15
N ARG A 151 12.07 -3.55 19.12
CA ARG A 151 13.09 -2.73 19.80
C ARG A 151 13.11 -1.28 19.34
N PHE A 152 12.82 -1.03 18.06
CA PHE A 152 12.73 0.32 17.50
C PHE A 152 11.43 1.04 17.91
N LEU A 153 10.29 0.35 17.87
CA LEU A 153 8.98 0.93 18.17
C LEU A 153 8.77 1.19 19.66
N GLN A 154 9.21 0.28 20.53
CA GLN A 154 8.93 0.29 21.97
C GLN A 154 9.25 1.63 22.67
N PRO A 155 10.44 2.24 22.52
CA PRO A 155 10.72 3.55 23.13
C PRO A 155 9.87 4.68 22.54
N ASN A 156 9.33 4.49 21.33
CA ASN A 156 8.54 5.49 20.61
C ASN A 156 7.02 5.30 20.78
N LEU A 157 6.55 4.25 21.48
CA LEU A 157 5.12 3.92 21.56
C LEU A 157 4.28 5.05 22.17
N ALA A 158 4.80 5.79 23.15
CA ALA A 158 4.10 6.94 23.72
C ALA A 158 3.91 8.06 22.69
N PHE A 159 4.95 8.37 21.90
CA PHE A 159 4.86 9.34 20.80
C PHE A 159 3.89 8.85 19.70
N ILE A 160 4.04 7.60 19.27
CA ILE A 160 3.21 7.00 18.23
C ILE A 160 1.74 7.00 18.64
N ASN A 161 1.45 6.72 19.92
CA ASN A 161 0.09 6.69 20.45
C ASN A 161 -0.44 8.02 20.99
N CYS A 162 0.35 9.10 20.96
CA CYS A 162 -0.15 10.41 21.38
C CYS A 162 -1.36 10.82 20.54
N HIS A 163 -2.28 11.56 21.16
CA HIS A 163 -3.49 12.02 20.49
C HIS A 163 -3.24 13.41 19.90
N MET A 164 -3.23 13.51 18.57
CA MET A 164 -2.79 14.72 17.84
C MET A 164 -3.52 16.03 18.20
N VAL A 165 -4.72 15.94 18.79
CA VAL A 165 -5.46 17.14 19.23
C VAL A 165 -4.84 17.74 20.48
N ASP A 166 -4.19 16.93 21.32
CA ASP A 166 -3.54 17.38 22.55
C ASP A 166 -2.20 18.08 22.30
N TYR A 167 -1.81 18.25 21.03
CA TYR A 167 -0.54 18.83 20.60
C TYR A 167 -0.15 20.10 21.35
N LEU A 168 -1.06 21.08 21.40
CA LEU A 168 -0.82 22.37 22.06
C LEU A 168 -0.89 22.24 23.59
N THR A 169 -1.87 21.50 24.11
CA THR A 169 -2.15 21.46 25.55
C THR A 169 -1.19 20.58 26.34
N GLU A 170 -0.55 19.60 25.70
CA GLU A 170 0.45 18.69 26.29
C GLU A 170 1.87 18.96 25.79
N GLN A 171 2.08 20.03 25.02
CA GLN A 171 3.40 20.41 24.49
C GLN A 171 4.10 19.26 23.75
N HIS A 172 3.37 18.56 22.88
CA HIS A 172 3.86 17.34 22.22
C HIS A 172 5.16 17.55 21.44
N TRP A 173 5.35 18.73 20.83
CA TRP A 173 6.61 19.09 20.18
C TRP A 173 7.80 18.95 21.14
N LYS A 174 7.69 19.59 22.31
CA LYS A 174 8.75 19.58 23.33
C LYS A 174 8.98 18.18 23.89
N GLN A 175 7.90 17.42 24.07
CA GLN A 175 7.93 16.10 24.71
C GLN A 175 8.51 15.01 23.81
N PHE A 176 8.16 15.00 22.53
CA PHE A 176 8.42 13.84 21.66
C PHE A 176 9.42 14.10 20.53
N VAL A 177 9.57 15.35 20.08
CA VAL A 177 10.49 15.64 18.97
C VAL A 177 11.94 15.62 19.49
N PRO A 178 12.86 14.89 18.84
CA PRO A 178 14.27 14.85 19.22
C PRO A 178 14.91 16.24 19.27
N GLU A 179 15.83 16.47 20.22
CA GLU A 179 16.52 17.76 20.38
C GLU A 179 17.24 18.21 19.10
N THR A 180 17.80 17.28 18.33
CA THR A 180 18.45 17.59 17.04
C THR A 180 17.51 18.28 16.07
N ILE A 181 16.28 17.76 15.91
CA ILE A 181 15.26 18.36 15.06
C ILE A 181 14.74 19.67 15.64
N LYS A 182 14.58 19.77 16.97
CA LYS A 182 14.11 21.00 17.62
C LYS A 182 15.12 22.14 17.48
N HIS A 183 16.42 21.84 17.52
CA HIS A 183 17.47 22.84 17.29
C HIS A 183 17.51 23.31 15.83
N GLU A 184 17.23 22.43 14.89
CA GLU A 184 17.18 22.73 13.46
C GLU A 184 15.94 23.53 13.06
N LEU A 185 14.79 23.27 13.68
CA LEU A 185 13.51 23.84 13.27
C LEU A 185 12.96 24.83 14.30
N GLN A 186 13.30 26.11 14.15
CA GLN A 186 12.98 27.15 15.14
C GLN A 186 11.97 28.18 14.63
N THR A 187 11.88 28.36 13.32
CA THR A 187 11.06 29.38 12.67
C THR A 187 9.99 28.75 11.78
N VAL A 188 8.99 29.56 11.40
CA VAL A 188 7.96 29.13 10.44
C VAL A 188 8.58 28.76 9.10
N ASP A 189 9.60 29.48 8.65
CA ASP A 189 10.30 29.17 7.40
C ASP A 189 11.00 27.81 7.47
N ASP A 190 11.65 27.49 8.60
CA ASP A 190 12.23 26.16 8.81
C ASP A 190 11.16 25.06 8.72
N TYR A 191 9.96 25.28 9.28
CA TYR A 191 8.86 24.32 9.19
C TYR A 191 8.39 24.14 7.75
N LEU A 192 8.28 25.21 6.96
CA LEU A 192 7.92 25.15 5.56
C LEU A 192 8.96 24.34 4.75
N GLN A 193 10.25 24.65 4.93
CA GLN A 193 11.33 23.95 4.24
C GLN A 193 11.48 22.49 4.70
N ALA A 194 11.22 22.18 5.98
CA ALA A 194 11.25 20.81 6.48
C ALA A 194 10.14 19.95 5.86
N LYS A 195 8.94 20.52 5.61
CA LYS A 195 7.87 19.80 4.89
C LYS A 195 8.31 19.40 3.49
N GLU A 196 9.00 20.28 2.78
CA GLU A 196 9.58 19.99 1.46
C GLU A 196 10.55 18.81 1.51
N LEU A 197 11.41 18.75 2.55
CA LEU A 197 12.30 17.61 2.77
C LEU A 197 11.52 16.31 3.06
N PHE A 198 10.47 16.36 3.87
CA PHE A 198 9.62 15.19 4.15
C PHE A 198 8.90 14.68 2.91
N TRP A 199 8.33 15.57 2.10
CA TRP A 199 7.62 15.18 0.88
C TRP A 199 8.58 14.71 -0.22
N GLY A 200 9.74 15.35 -0.34
CA GLY A 200 10.79 15.02 -1.30
C GLY A 200 11.50 13.69 -1.03
N GLN A 201 11.24 12.99 0.08
CA GLN A 201 12.01 11.80 0.51
C GLN A 201 12.03 10.60 -0.47
N PHE A 202 11.14 10.61 -1.48
CA PHE A 202 11.09 9.60 -2.54
C PHE A 202 11.58 10.12 -3.90
N GLU A 203 11.92 11.41 -3.98
CA GLU A 203 12.45 12.05 -5.18
C GLU A 203 13.98 11.84 -5.25
N PRO A 204 14.58 11.74 -6.46
CA PRO A 204 16.03 11.59 -6.61
C PRO A 204 16.84 12.70 -5.92
N ALA A 205 16.33 13.94 -5.94
CA ALA A 205 16.96 15.11 -5.36
C ALA A 205 17.18 15.01 -3.84
N TYR A 206 16.44 14.15 -3.13
CA TYR A 206 16.56 13.96 -1.68
C TYR A 206 17.99 13.61 -1.24
N GLU A 207 18.72 12.88 -2.08
CA GLU A 207 20.05 12.37 -1.75
C GLU A 207 21.10 13.48 -1.69
N ASN A 208 20.88 14.55 -2.46
CA ASN A 208 21.76 15.72 -2.52
C ASN A 208 21.33 16.81 -1.52
N GLU A 209 20.23 16.60 -0.80
CA GLU A 209 19.73 17.57 0.16
C GLU A 209 20.58 17.57 1.44
N SER A 210 21.10 18.76 1.78
CA SER A 210 22.00 18.98 2.91
C SER A 210 21.35 19.75 4.06
N ARG A 211 20.17 20.34 3.83
CA ARG A 211 19.39 21.02 4.86
C ARG A 211 18.84 20.03 5.89
N PHE A 212 18.76 20.48 7.14
CA PHE A 212 18.20 19.75 8.28
C PHE A 212 18.73 18.30 8.44
N PRO A 213 20.03 18.12 8.71
CA PRO A 213 20.65 16.79 8.79
C PRO A 213 20.01 15.88 9.87
N GLY A 214 19.50 16.43 10.96
CA GLY A 214 18.76 15.73 12.00
C GLY A 214 17.40 15.23 11.52
N VAL A 215 16.66 16.05 10.77
CA VAL A 215 15.42 15.63 10.10
C VAL A 215 15.70 14.52 9.09
N ARG A 216 16.74 14.67 8.26
CA ARG A 216 17.15 13.66 7.27
C ARG A 216 17.52 12.34 7.94
N ALA A 217 18.36 12.40 8.98
CA ALA A 217 18.77 11.23 9.75
C ALA A 217 17.57 10.50 10.39
N PHE A 218 16.55 11.25 10.82
CA PHE A 218 15.32 10.66 11.35
C PHE A 218 14.53 9.90 10.27
N ILE A 219 14.30 10.52 9.11
CA ILE A 219 13.66 9.89 7.96
C ILE A 219 14.43 8.62 7.57
N ASP A 220 15.73 8.74 7.33
CA ASP A 220 16.58 7.60 6.92
C ASP A 220 16.58 6.47 7.94
N ASN A 221 16.58 6.80 9.24
CA ASN A 221 16.51 5.78 10.28
C ASN A 221 15.18 5.01 10.24
N THR A 222 14.03 5.71 10.12
CA THR A 222 12.71 5.05 10.03
C THR A 222 12.57 4.20 8.76
N ARG A 223 13.14 4.65 7.62
CA ARG A 223 13.16 3.92 6.34
C ARG A 223 13.85 2.56 6.40
N LYS A 224 14.73 2.32 7.37
CA LYS A 224 15.39 1.01 7.54
C LYS A 224 14.41 -0.08 7.96
N TYR A 225 13.34 0.28 8.68
CA TYR A 225 12.43 -0.65 9.34
C TYR A 225 11.10 -0.90 8.59
N ARG A 226 10.80 -0.11 7.55
CA ARG A 226 9.67 -0.41 6.65
C ARG A 226 10.00 -1.59 5.73
N LEU A 227 8.98 -2.27 5.19
CA LEU A 227 9.15 -3.35 4.20
C LEU A 227 9.99 -2.89 3.00
N GLY A 228 11.08 -3.61 2.73
CA GLY A 228 12.06 -3.26 1.69
C GLY A 228 13.21 -2.38 2.19
N GLY A 229 13.14 -1.89 3.43
CA GLY A 229 14.26 -1.26 4.14
C GLY A 229 15.33 -2.27 4.54
N THR A 230 16.50 -1.79 4.96
CA THR A 230 17.67 -2.64 5.24
C THR A 230 17.44 -3.68 6.33
N GLU A 231 16.63 -3.37 7.35
CA GLU A 231 16.33 -4.32 8.44
C GLU A 231 15.31 -5.39 8.03
N THR A 232 14.56 -5.16 6.95
CA THR A 232 13.50 -6.07 6.50
C THR A 232 13.68 -6.51 5.05
N LEU A 233 14.88 -6.31 4.50
CA LEU A 233 15.22 -6.61 3.11
C LEU A 233 14.91 -8.08 2.82
N GLY A 234 14.41 -8.38 1.62
CA GLY A 234 14.14 -9.75 1.17
C GLY A 234 13.00 -10.49 1.87
N THR A 235 12.14 -9.78 2.62
CA THR A 235 11.00 -10.38 3.33
C THR A 235 9.71 -10.38 2.50
N ALA A 236 9.53 -9.36 1.67
CA ALA A 236 8.42 -9.25 0.72
C ALA A 236 8.95 -9.33 -0.71
N LEU A 237 8.21 -10.05 -1.56
CA LEU A 237 8.45 -10.12 -3.00
C LEU A 237 7.89 -8.86 -3.68
N THR A 238 8.57 -8.38 -4.71
CA THR A 238 7.94 -7.46 -5.67
C THR A 238 6.88 -8.20 -6.50
N LEU A 239 6.02 -7.45 -7.19
CA LEU A 239 5.05 -8.04 -8.10
C LEU A 239 5.73 -8.87 -9.20
N ASP A 240 6.86 -8.42 -9.72
CA ASP A 240 7.59 -9.13 -10.78
C ASP A 240 8.28 -10.38 -10.24
N GLU A 241 8.91 -10.31 -9.06
CA GLU A 241 9.47 -11.50 -8.40
C GLU A 241 8.38 -12.55 -8.11
N PHE A 242 7.18 -12.11 -7.74
CA PHE A 242 6.05 -13.00 -7.53
C PHE A 242 5.55 -13.62 -8.85
N LYS A 243 5.46 -12.83 -9.93
CA LYS A 243 5.10 -13.34 -11.26
C LYS A 243 6.14 -14.35 -11.76
N ASP A 244 7.42 -14.08 -11.58
CA ASP A 244 8.52 -14.99 -11.93
C ASP A 244 8.42 -16.29 -11.13
N ALA A 245 8.11 -16.21 -9.82
CA ALA A 245 7.95 -17.37 -8.96
C ALA A 245 6.76 -18.26 -9.36
N LEU A 246 5.73 -17.69 -9.99
CA LEU A 246 4.59 -18.44 -10.50
C LEU A 246 4.92 -19.21 -11.80
N SER A 247 5.89 -18.75 -12.59
CA SER A 247 6.30 -19.33 -13.88
C SER A 247 5.08 -19.66 -14.75
N ASP A 248 4.87 -20.95 -15.06
CA ASP A 248 3.82 -21.43 -15.98
C ASP A 248 2.41 -21.32 -15.39
N HIS A 249 2.29 -21.04 -14.09
CA HIS A 249 1.01 -20.85 -13.41
C HIS A 249 0.51 -19.40 -13.51
N ARG A 250 1.30 -18.49 -14.05
CA ARG A 250 0.95 -17.06 -14.17
C ARG A 250 -0.31 -16.90 -15.01
N LYS A 251 -1.22 -16.07 -14.51
CA LYS A 251 -2.38 -15.55 -15.23
C LYS A 251 -2.28 -14.04 -15.36
N GLU A 252 -2.93 -13.52 -16.40
CA GLU A 252 -3.01 -12.09 -16.69
C GLU A 252 -4.44 -11.68 -17.01
N THR A 253 -4.76 -10.42 -16.76
CA THR A 253 -6.03 -9.83 -17.16
C THR A 253 -5.92 -9.18 -18.53
N ARG A 254 -6.73 -9.62 -19.48
CA ARG A 254 -6.78 -9.20 -20.88
C ARG A 254 -7.95 -8.25 -21.17
N LEU A 255 -9.06 -8.36 -20.44
CA LEU A 255 -10.25 -7.52 -20.69
C LEU A 255 -10.06 -6.08 -20.19
N LYS A 256 -10.10 -5.14 -21.12
CA LYS A 256 -10.12 -3.69 -20.87
C LYS A 256 -11.52 -3.22 -20.45
N MET A 257 -11.72 -2.99 -19.15
CA MET A 257 -13.01 -2.55 -18.59
C MET A 257 -12.96 -1.18 -17.91
N THR A 258 -12.18 -0.27 -18.48
CA THR A 258 -11.86 1.05 -17.89
C THR A 258 -13.06 1.95 -17.61
N GLU A 259 -14.21 1.73 -18.27
CA GLU A 259 -15.44 2.54 -18.10
C GLU A 259 -16.31 2.14 -16.88
N LEU A 260 -15.83 1.24 -16.02
CA LEU A 260 -16.65 0.63 -14.95
C LEU A 260 -16.20 0.91 -13.53
N MET A 261 -15.03 1.51 -13.38
CA MET A 261 -14.46 1.93 -12.11
C MET A 261 -13.39 2.99 -12.35
N ASN A 262 -13.01 3.71 -11.30
CA ASN A 262 -11.88 4.63 -11.41
C ASN A 262 -10.57 3.85 -11.66
N GLU A 263 -9.57 4.54 -12.21
CA GLU A 263 -8.29 3.93 -12.60
C GLU A 263 -7.63 3.16 -11.45
N LYS A 264 -7.61 3.74 -10.24
CA LYS A 264 -7.13 3.08 -9.02
C LYS A 264 -7.78 1.71 -8.79
N LYS A 265 -9.12 1.68 -8.76
CA LYS A 265 -9.86 0.45 -8.47
C LYS A 265 -9.70 -0.56 -9.60
N CYS A 266 -9.54 -0.09 -10.84
CA CYS A 266 -9.26 -0.94 -11.99
C CYS A 266 -7.93 -1.67 -11.80
N HIS A 267 -6.87 -0.91 -11.49
CA HIS A 267 -5.53 -1.44 -11.25
C HIS A 267 -5.51 -2.48 -10.10
N GLU A 268 -6.09 -2.15 -8.94
CA GLU A 268 -6.16 -3.08 -7.80
C GLU A 268 -6.86 -4.39 -8.17
N VAL A 269 -8.02 -4.28 -8.82
CA VAL A 269 -8.87 -5.43 -9.15
C VAL A 269 -8.22 -6.31 -10.22
N GLU A 270 -7.56 -5.72 -11.21
CA GLU A 270 -6.88 -6.47 -12.28
C GLU A 270 -5.69 -7.24 -11.73
N VAL A 271 -4.81 -6.59 -10.96
CA VAL A 271 -3.65 -7.25 -10.38
C VAL A 271 -4.06 -8.32 -9.36
N ALA A 272 -5.04 -8.04 -8.50
CA ALA A 272 -5.53 -9.01 -7.53
C ALA A 272 -6.20 -10.22 -8.20
N ALA A 273 -7.02 -10.00 -9.24
CA ALA A 273 -7.66 -11.09 -9.97
C ALA A 273 -6.63 -12.02 -10.63
N ALA A 274 -5.62 -11.45 -11.29
CA ALA A 274 -4.51 -12.21 -11.87
C ALA A 274 -3.73 -13.00 -10.81
N ALA A 275 -3.45 -12.40 -9.66
CA ALA A 275 -2.76 -13.07 -8.55
C ALA A 275 -3.57 -14.26 -8.00
N VAL A 276 -4.87 -14.08 -7.75
CA VAL A 276 -5.76 -15.16 -7.27
C VAL A 276 -5.91 -16.26 -8.30
N ALA A 277 -6.06 -15.93 -9.59
CA ALA A 277 -6.16 -16.93 -10.65
C ALA A 277 -4.85 -17.72 -10.85
N SER A 278 -3.71 -17.04 -10.71
CA SER A 278 -2.40 -17.70 -10.73
C SER A 278 -2.23 -18.65 -9.55
N LEU A 279 -2.68 -18.22 -8.36
CA LEU A 279 -2.70 -19.05 -7.16
C LEU A 279 -3.57 -20.30 -7.36
N CYS A 280 -4.77 -20.16 -7.92
CA CYS A 280 -5.64 -21.30 -8.24
C CYS A 280 -4.98 -22.27 -9.23
N THR A 281 -4.27 -21.73 -10.23
CA THR A 281 -3.54 -22.55 -11.21
C THR A 281 -2.40 -23.33 -10.55
N ALA A 282 -1.64 -22.70 -9.64
CA ALA A 282 -0.61 -23.35 -8.85
C ALA A 282 -1.17 -24.38 -7.85
N MET A 283 -2.36 -24.14 -7.28
CA MET A 283 -3.03 -25.11 -6.42
C MET A 283 -3.42 -26.37 -7.21
N ALA A 284 -3.97 -26.22 -8.41
CA ALA A 284 -4.35 -27.33 -9.26
C ALA A 284 -3.15 -28.17 -9.72
N SER A 285 -2.01 -27.54 -10.02
CA SER A 285 -0.81 -28.26 -10.46
C SER A 285 -0.09 -29.02 -9.35
N ILE A 286 -0.16 -28.53 -8.11
CA ILE A 286 0.52 -29.16 -6.97
C ILE A 286 -0.36 -30.22 -6.29
N SER A 287 -1.67 -30.23 -6.56
CA SER A 287 -2.59 -31.20 -5.97
C SER A 287 -2.26 -32.63 -6.40
N THR A 288 -2.13 -33.52 -5.41
CA THR A 288 -1.94 -34.97 -5.64
C THR A 288 -3.21 -35.66 -6.09
N ASP A 289 -4.37 -35.05 -5.88
CA ASP A 289 -5.68 -35.72 -5.94
C ASP A 289 -6.44 -35.44 -7.25
N SER A 290 -5.71 -35.25 -8.36
CA SER A 290 -6.28 -34.93 -9.69
C SER A 290 -7.27 -33.74 -9.69
N THR A 291 -7.11 -32.82 -8.73
CA THR A 291 -7.91 -31.59 -8.63
C THR A 291 -7.68 -30.71 -9.86
N LYS A 292 -8.75 -30.43 -10.60
CA LYS A 292 -8.67 -29.52 -11.75
C LYS A 292 -9.03 -28.10 -11.32
N LEU A 293 -8.66 -27.13 -12.15
CA LEU A 293 -9.01 -25.72 -11.92
C LEU A 293 -10.53 -25.51 -11.80
N GLU A 294 -11.33 -26.31 -12.52
CA GLU A 294 -12.81 -26.29 -12.49
C GLU A 294 -13.43 -26.77 -11.16
N ASP A 295 -12.66 -27.51 -10.35
CA ASP A 295 -13.07 -27.97 -9.02
C ASP A 295 -12.84 -26.91 -7.93
N ILE A 296 -12.01 -25.91 -8.21
CA ILE A 296 -11.66 -24.86 -7.24
C ILE A 296 -12.76 -23.80 -7.22
N LEU A 297 -13.31 -23.55 -6.03
CA LEU A 297 -14.18 -22.41 -5.78
C LEU A 297 -13.40 -21.33 -5.01
N VAL A 298 -13.37 -20.12 -5.55
CA VAL A 298 -12.82 -18.95 -4.84
C VAL A 298 -13.86 -18.43 -3.88
N ILE A 299 -13.47 -18.18 -2.62
CA ILE A 299 -14.28 -17.48 -1.63
C ILE A 299 -13.66 -16.10 -1.45
N ASP A 300 -14.38 -15.03 -1.82
CA ASP A 300 -13.91 -13.65 -1.62
C ASP A 300 -14.50 -13.10 -0.32
N ALA A 301 -13.67 -12.95 0.70
CA ALA A 301 -14.05 -12.48 2.02
C ALA A 301 -14.02 -10.96 2.10
N GLY A 302 -15.18 -10.35 2.35
CA GLY A 302 -15.36 -8.90 2.27
C GLY A 302 -15.52 -8.41 0.83
N ASP A 303 -16.31 -9.14 0.04
CA ASP A 303 -16.51 -8.92 -1.39
C ASP A 303 -17.01 -7.49 -1.73
N GLY A 304 -17.64 -6.83 -0.77
CA GLY A 304 -18.15 -5.47 -0.91
C GLY A 304 -19.12 -5.38 -2.08
N LYS A 305 -18.75 -4.62 -3.11
CA LYS A 305 -19.58 -4.42 -4.31
C LYS A 305 -19.27 -5.41 -5.44
N GLY A 306 -18.60 -6.53 -5.17
CA GLY A 306 -18.35 -7.60 -6.14
C GLY A 306 -17.29 -7.30 -7.20
N TYR A 307 -16.38 -6.35 -6.96
CA TYR A 307 -15.43 -5.92 -8.00
C TYR A 307 -14.40 -6.99 -8.34
N LEU A 308 -13.76 -7.58 -7.31
CA LEU A 308 -12.76 -8.63 -7.47
C LEU A 308 -13.41 -9.93 -7.92
N SER A 309 -14.45 -10.39 -7.21
CA SER A 309 -15.19 -11.60 -7.57
C SER A 309 -15.70 -11.61 -9.02
N SER A 310 -16.37 -10.54 -9.45
CA SER A 310 -16.85 -10.47 -10.84
C SER A 310 -15.70 -10.44 -11.85
N ARG A 311 -14.55 -9.85 -11.51
CA ARG A 311 -13.39 -9.84 -12.41
C ARG A 311 -12.76 -11.22 -12.51
N ILE A 312 -12.54 -11.93 -11.40
CA ILE A 312 -11.99 -13.30 -11.40
C ILE A 312 -12.88 -14.22 -12.24
N ALA A 313 -14.19 -14.18 -12.01
CA ALA A 313 -15.16 -14.97 -12.75
C ALA A 313 -15.16 -14.64 -14.25
N LEU A 314 -15.18 -13.35 -14.60
CA LEU A 314 -15.26 -12.91 -15.99
C LEU A 314 -13.98 -13.20 -16.77
N GLU A 315 -12.82 -12.88 -16.22
CA GLU A 315 -11.54 -12.95 -16.91
C GLU A 315 -10.98 -14.38 -17.00
N HIS A 316 -11.15 -15.16 -15.93
CA HIS A 316 -10.46 -16.43 -15.77
C HIS A 316 -11.40 -17.64 -15.75
N GLY A 317 -12.72 -17.45 -15.79
CA GLY A 317 -13.69 -18.54 -15.79
C GLY A 317 -13.74 -19.34 -14.49
N ILE A 318 -13.18 -18.80 -13.40
CA ILE A 318 -13.13 -19.45 -12.09
C ILE A 318 -14.41 -19.14 -11.33
N LYS A 319 -14.99 -20.16 -10.66
CA LYS A 319 -16.17 -19.95 -9.82
C LYS A 319 -15.79 -19.12 -8.59
N VAL A 320 -16.62 -18.15 -8.24
CA VAL A 320 -16.43 -17.28 -7.07
C VAL A 320 -17.71 -17.15 -6.27
N LEU A 321 -17.60 -17.34 -4.96
CA LEU A 321 -18.60 -16.93 -3.99
C LEU A 321 -18.08 -15.71 -3.24
N GLY A 322 -18.64 -14.54 -3.53
CA GLY A 322 -18.36 -13.32 -2.79
C GLY A 322 -19.18 -13.28 -1.51
N VAL A 323 -18.54 -13.01 -0.37
CA VAL A 323 -19.21 -13.01 0.94
C VAL A 323 -18.95 -11.67 1.62
N ASP A 324 -20.03 -10.99 2.01
CA ASP A 324 -19.95 -9.73 2.75
C ASP A 324 -20.97 -9.73 3.89
N CYS A 325 -20.61 -9.15 5.03
CA CYS A 325 -21.52 -9.06 6.17
C CYS A 325 -22.58 -7.96 6.02
N ASN A 326 -22.41 -7.04 5.07
CA ASN A 326 -23.33 -5.94 4.82
C ASN A 326 -24.23 -6.23 3.62
N GLU A 327 -25.54 -6.27 3.85
CA GLU A 327 -26.54 -6.56 2.83
C GLU A 327 -26.59 -5.50 1.71
N ASP A 328 -26.30 -4.23 1.99
CA ASP A 328 -26.24 -3.18 0.97
C ASP A 328 -25.11 -3.43 -0.04
N ASN A 329 -24.00 -3.98 0.44
CA ASN A 329 -22.85 -4.34 -0.38
C ASN A 329 -23.21 -5.49 -1.33
N THR A 330 -23.78 -6.58 -0.81
CA THR A 330 -24.19 -7.74 -1.60
C THR A 330 -25.26 -7.38 -2.63
N ASN A 331 -26.29 -6.61 -2.24
CA ASN A 331 -27.27 -6.04 -3.17
C ASN A 331 -26.61 -5.17 -4.26
N GLY A 332 -25.60 -4.38 -3.88
CA GLY A 332 -24.80 -3.60 -4.82
C GLY A 332 -24.00 -4.46 -5.81
N ALA A 333 -23.48 -5.60 -5.34
CA ALA A 333 -22.74 -6.56 -6.13
C ALA A 333 -23.64 -7.28 -7.16
N GLU A 334 -24.86 -7.66 -6.78
CA GLU A 334 -25.85 -8.23 -7.71
C GLU A 334 -26.24 -7.24 -8.79
N LYS A 335 -26.55 -5.99 -8.42
CA LYS A 335 -26.85 -4.91 -9.37
C LYS A 335 -25.69 -4.66 -10.33
N ARG A 336 -24.45 -4.76 -9.84
CA ARG A 336 -23.24 -4.66 -10.68
C ARG A 336 -23.18 -5.80 -11.68
N LEU A 337 -23.46 -7.03 -11.25
CA LEU A 337 -23.44 -8.22 -12.10
C LEU A 337 -24.41 -8.08 -13.29
N GLU A 338 -25.62 -7.58 -13.05
CA GLU A 338 -26.59 -7.31 -14.11
C GLU A 338 -26.09 -6.26 -15.11
N ARG A 339 -25.44 -5.20 -14.63
CA ARG A 339 -24.85 -4.16 -15.50
C ARG A 339 -23.67 -4.68 -16.32
N LEU A 340 -22.92 -5.64 -15.79
CA LEU A 340 -21.76 -6.20 -16.45
C LEU A 340 -22.15 -6.97 -17.71
N LYS A 341 -23.23 -7.77 -17.67
CA LYS A 341 -23.70 -8.59 -18.81
C LYS A 341 -23.76 -7.80 -20.12
N ASN A 342 -24.39 -6.63 -20.08
CA ASN A 342 -24.58 -5.77 -21.26
C ASN A 342 -23.27 -5.12 -21.75
N LYS A 343 -22.21 -5.14 -20.93
CA LYS A 343 -20.92 -4.54 -21.24
C LYS A 343 -19.85 -5.54 -21.66
N ILE A 344 -20.05 -6.84 -21.43
CA ILE A 344 -19.09 -7.89 -21.80
C ILE A 344 -18.78 -7.84 -23.31
N PRO A 345 -19.77 -7.81 -24.23
CA PRO A 345 -19.46 -7.82 -25.67
C PRO A 345 -18.65 -6.59 -26.10
N LYS A 346 -18.94 -5.41 -25.54
CA LYS A 346 -18.18 -4.18 -25.81
C LYS A 346 -16.75 -4.29 -25.28
N ALA A 347 -16.56 -4.85 -24.09
CA ALA A 347 -15.25 -5.05 -23.50
C ALA A 347 -14.40 -6.05 -24.29
N VAL A 348 -15.00 -7.16 -24.76
CA VAL A 348 -14.34 -8.17 -25.60
C VAL A 348 -13.86 -7.55 -26.92
N ARG A 349 -14.73 -6.79 -27.60
CA ARG A 349 -14.37 -6.02 -28.81
C ARG A 349 -13.22 -5.05 -28.58
N LYS A 350 -13.31 -4.21 -27.54
CA LYS A 350 -12.26 -3.23 -27.20
C LYS A 350 -10.92 -3.88 -26.86
N SER A 351 -10.96 -5.15 -26.44
CA SER A 351 -9.78 -5.93 -26.05
C SER A 351 -9.25 -6.83 -27.16
N ASN A 352 -9.88 -6.84 -28.34
CA ASN A 352 -9.55 -7.72 -29.47
C ASN A 352 -9.61 -9.22 -29.10
N LEU A 353 -10.63 -9.63 -28.35
CA LEU A 353 -10.80 -11.01 -27.85
C LEU A 353 -11.98 -11.75 -28.51
N GLU A 354 -12.44 -11.28 -29.68
CA GLU A 354 -13.60 -11.85 -30.38
C GLU A 354 -13.32 -13.24 -30.99
N GLU A 355 -12.05 -13.60 -31.17
CA GLU A 355 -11.62 -14.92 -31.64
C GLU A 355 -11.29 -15.89 -30.50
N ASP A 356 -11.22 -15.41 -29.25
CA ASP A 356 -10.98 -16.25 -28.08
C ASP A 356 -12.23 -17.07 -27.77
N GLU A 357 -12.08 -18.40 -27.76
CA GLU A 357 -13.19 -19.34 -27.59
C GLU A 357 -13.93 -19.13 -26.26
N TYR A 358 -13.18 -18.86 -25.18
CA TYR A 358 -13.77 -18.64 -23.86
C TYR A 358 -14.63 -17.38 -23.83
N PHE A 359 -14.10 -16.25 -24.32
CA PHE A 359 -14.85 -14.99 -24.35
C PHE A 359 -16.01 -15.01 -25.33
N THR A 360 -15.87 -15.74 -26.45
CA THR A 360 -16.94 -15.96 -27.41
C THR A 360 -18.10 -16.71 -26.77
N ASN A 361 -17.81 -17.80 -26.05
CA ASN A 361 -18.83 -18.57 -25.33
C ASN A 361 -19.47 -17.76 -24.20
N LEU A 362 -18.67 -16.94 -23.49
CA LEU A 362 -19.16 -16.04 -22.45
C LEU A 362 -20.10 -14.96 -23.00
N CYS A 363 -19.87 -14.47 -24.22
CA CYS A 363 -20.78 -13.52 -24.88
C CYS A 363 -22.09 -14.17 -25.37
N LYS A 364 -22.07 -15.47 -25.70
CA LYS A 364 -23.24 -16.20 -26.21
C LYS A 364 -24.23 -16.60 -25.12
N ASP A 365 -23.74 -16.85 -23.91
CA ASP A 365 -24.57 -17.29 -22.77
C ASP A 365 -24.62 -16.19 -21.69
N GLU A 366 -25.71 -15.41 -21.71
CA GLU A 366 -25.97 -14.34 -20.73
C GLU A 366 -26.08 -14.84 -19.28
N HIS A 367 -26.34 -16.13 -19.08
CA HIS A 367 -26.41 -16.75 -17.76
C HIS A 367 -25.06 -17.28 -17.29
N LYS A 368 -24.06 -17.45 -18.18
CA LYS A 368 -22.75 -18.01 -17.85
C LYS A 368 -22.08 -17.28 -16.70
N LEU A 369 -22.05 -15.95 -16.73
CA LEU A 369 -21.44 -15.16 -15.65
C LEU A 369 -22.15 -15.36 -14.31
N LYS A 370 -23.49 -15.51 -14.33
CA LYS A 370 -24.23 -15.92 -13.13
C LYS A 370 -23.79 -17.30 -12.67
N THR A 371 -23.57 -18.28 -13.56
CA THR A 371 -23.10 -19.61 -13.10
C THR A 371 -21.69 -19.61 -12.51
N LEU A 372 -20.90 -18.54 -12.74
CA LEU A 372 -19.54 -18.40 -12.21
C LEU A 372 -19.50 -17.58 -10.93
N TYR A 373 -20.34 -16.57 -10.78
CA TYR A 373 -20.30 -15.67 -9.62
C TYR A 373 -21.64 -15.58 -8.89
N ARG A 374 -21.58 -15.78 -7.57
CA ARG A 374 -22.67 -15.63 -6.60
C ARG A 374 -22.20 -14.77 -5.44
N THR A 375 -23.12 -14.09 -4.78
CA THR A 375 -22.83 -13.30 -3.56
C THR A 375 -23.71 -13.77 -2.40
N ALA A 376 -23.18 -13.71 -1.18
CA ALA A 376 -23.85 -14.13 0.04
C ALA A 376 -23.69 -13.08 1.15
N THR A 377 -24.79 -12.76 1.83
CA THR A 377 -24.78 -11.87 3.01
C THR A 377 -24.50 -12.70 4.25
N GLN A 378 -23.23 -12.77 4.66
CA GLN A 378 -22.81 -13.49 5.86
C GLN A 378 -21.51 -12.90 6.40
N LEU A 379 -21.37 -12.94 7.73
CA LEU A 379 -20.08 -12.68 8.35
C LEU A 379 -19.15 -13.89 8.19
N ILE A 380 -17.95 -13.66 7.65
CA ILE A 380 -16.87 -14.65 7.70
C ILE A 380 -16.07 -14.48 9.00
N ASP A 381 -16.03 -15.56 9.76
CA ASP A 381 -15.14 -15.78 10.89
C ASP A 381 -14.42 -17.14 10.77
N PHE A 382 -13.65 -17.52 11.79
CA PHE A 382 -12.90 -18.79 11.79
C PHE A 382 -13.79 -20.04 11.98
N ASN A 383 -15.04 -19.90 12.42
CA ASN A 383 -15.99 -21.01 12.58
C ASN A 383 -16.90 -21.21 11.37
N THR A 384 -16.77 -20.37 10.34
CA THR A 384 -17.67 -20.37 9.19
C THR A 384 -17.53 -21.66 8.38
N ASN A 385 -18.64 -22.42 8.26
CA ASN A 385 -18.69 -23.63 7.44
C ASN A 385 -18.82 -23.28 5.94
N LEU A 386 -17.67 -23.14 5.28
CA LEU A 386 -17.61 -22.79 3.85
C LEU A 386 -18.22 -23.86 2.93
N ILE A 387 -18.26 -25.13 3.35
CA ILE A 387 -18.82 -26.22 2.52
C ILE A 387 -20.33 -26.05 2.42
N GLU A 388 -21.02 -25.89 3.56
CA GLU A 388 -22.46 -25.65 3.60
C GLU A 388 -22.83 -24.36 2.87
N LEU A 389 -22.06 -23.29 3.11
CA LEU A 389 -22.25 -22.02 2.42
C LEU A 389 -22.08 -22.17 0.90
N ALA A 390 -21.03 -22.85 0.43
CA ALA A 390 -20.82 -23.09 -0.99
C ALA A 390 -21.94 -23.94 -1.60
N ALA A 391 -22.40 -24.99 -0.91
CA ALA A 391 -23.49 -25.86 -1.35
C ALA A 391 -24.82 -25.12 -1.51
N ALA A 392 -25.10 -24.12 -0.66
CA ALA A 392 -26.31 -23.31 -0.77
C ALA A 392 -26.36 -22.48 -2.07
N TYR A 393 -25.22 -22.00 -2.55
CA TYR A 393 -25.14 -21.10 -3.73
C TYR A 393 -24.71 -21.80 -5.02
N PHE A 394 -24.05 -22.95 -4.90
CA PHE A 394 -23.53 -23.75 -6.01
C PHE A 394 -23.82 -25.25 -5.79
N PRO A 395 -25.09 -25.69 -5.69
CA PRO A 395 -25.46 -27.04 -5.22
C PRO A 395 -24.91 -28.22 -6.05
N GLN A 396 -24.43 -27.96 -7.27
CA GLN A 396 -23.84 -28.95 -8.17
C GLN A 396 -22.30 -28.95 -8.12
N GLY A 397 -21.69 -28.27 -7.15
CA GLY A 397 -20.24 -28.16 -6.99
C GLY A 397 -19.63 -29.29 -6.16
N ASN A 398 -18.36 -29.59 -6.44
CA ASN A 398 -17.58 -30.61 -5.70
C ASN A 398 -17.23 -30.14 -4.27
N HIS A 399 -17.11 -28.82 -4.03
CA HIS A 399 -16.89 -28.17 -2.72
C HIS A 399 -15.79 -28.76 -1.83
N THR A 400 -14.81 -29.44 -2.44
CA THR A 400 -13.68 -30.07 -1.75
C THR A 400 -12.47 -29.16 -1.65
N THR A 401 -12.33 -28.18 -2.56
CA THR A 401 -11.17 -27.30 -2.65
C THR A 401 -11.59 -25.85 -2.78
N PHE A 402 -11.11 -25.02 -1.86
CA PHE A 402 -11.31 -23.58 -1.86
C PHE A 402 -10.00 -22.81 -1.99
N CYS A 403 -10.08 -21.67 -2.68
CA CYS A 403 -9.09 -20.60 -2.63
C CYS A 403 -9.73 -19.42 -1.89
N LEU A 404 -9.19 -19.02 -0.75
CA LEU A 404 -9.71 -17.87 -0.01
C LEU A 404 -9.01 -16.60 -0.51
N CYS A 405 -9.76 -15.57 -0.86
CA CYS A 405 -9.18 -14.27 -1.15
C CYS A 405 -9.89 -13.16 -0.38
N GLY A 406 -9.28 -11.98 -0.36
CA GLY A 406 -9.92 -10.79 0.20
C GLY A 406 -9.11 -9.55 -0.13
N LEU A 407 -9.75 -8.57 -0.76
CA LEU A 407 -9.13 -7.30 -1.13
C LEU A 407 -9.63 -6.18 -0.21
N HIS A 408 -8.74 -5.70 0.65
CA HIS A 408 -9.03 -4.77 1.75
C HIS A 408 -9.85 -5.40 2.89
N THR A 409 -9.42 -6.56 3.40
CA THR A 409 -10.05 -7.17 4.57
C THR A 409 -9.88 -6.28 5.81
N CYS A 410 -10.97 -5.64 6.22
CA CYS A 410 -10.98 -4.64 7.29
C CYS A 410 -10.88 -5.29 8.67
N GLY A 411 -10.04 -4.74 9.55
CA GLY A 411 -10.03 -5.11 10.96
C GLY A 411 -9.78 -6.61 11.17
N ASN A 412 -10.61 -7.26 11.99
CA ASN A 412 -10.49 -8.67 12.34
C ASN A 412 -10.77 -9.64 11.17
N LEU A 413 -11.34 -9.19 10.06
CA LEU A 413 -11.61 -10.07 8.91
C LEU A 413 -10.32 -10.68 8.35
N GLY A 414 -9.27 -9.87 8.17
CA GLY A 414 -7.99 -10.34 7.66
C GLY A 414 -7.34 -11.45 8.50
N PRO A 415 -7.11 -11.26 9.81
CA PRO A 415 -6.57 -12.31 10.68
C PRO A 415 -7.50 -13.52 10.82
N ASN A 416 -8.82 -13.34 10.77
CA ASN A 416 -9.76 -14.47 10.79
C ASN A 416 -9.75 -15.28 9.50
N CYS A 417 -9.52 -14.67 8.34
CA CYS A 417 -9.24 -15.41 7.10
C CYS A 417 -7.98 -16.29 7.23
N LEU A 418 -6.93 -15.83 7.94
CA LEU A 418 -5.73 -16.64 8.18
C LEU A 418 -6.01 -17.82 9.13
N ARG A 419 -6.84 -17.62 10.16
CA ARG A 419 -7.30 -18.70 11.06
C ARG A 419 -8.16 -19.71 10.33
N LEU A 420 -9.14 -19.23 9.57
CA LEU A 420 -10.01 -20.07 8.75
C LEU A 420 -9.19 -20.86 7.72
N PHE A 421 -8.19 -20.23 7.08
CA PHE A 421 -7.23 -20.92 6.23
C PHE A 421 -6.51 -22.02 6.99
N HIS A 422 -6.05 -21.80 8.23
CA HIS A 422 -5.39 -22.84 9.01
C HIS A 422 -6.33 -24.00 9.38
N GLU A 423 -7.48 -23.67 9.98
CA GLU A 423 -8.41 -24.62 10.59
C GLU A 423 -9.21 -25.42 9.55
N ASN A 424 -9.48 -24.86 8.37
CA ASN A 424 -10.28 -25.53 7.35
C ASN A 424 -9.40 -26.25 6.30
N PRO A 425 -9.37 -27.60 6.25
CA PRO A 425 -8.52 -28.36 5.34
C PRO A 425 -8.89 -28.19 3.86
N THR A 426 -10.14 -27.81 3.55
CA THR A 426 -10.59 -27.59 2.17
C THR A 426 -9.98 -26.34 1.55
N ILE A 427 -9.55 -25.36 2.35
CA ILE A 427 -8.88 -24.16 1.85
C ILE A 427 -7.42 -24.49 1.59
N ARG A 428 -7.04 -24.56 0.31
CA ARG A 428 -5.68 -24.96 -0.12
C ARG A 428 -4.80 -23.77 -0.49
N GLY A 429 -5.38 -22.60 -0.71
CA GLY A 429 -4.66 -21.36 -0.98
C GLY A 429 -5.37 -20.15 -0.38
N ILE A 430 -4.59 -19.13 -0.04
CA ILE A 430 -5.09 -17.83 0.42
C ILE A 430 -4.34 -16.68 -0.25
N CYS A 431 -5.05 -15.62 -0.63
CA CYS A 431 -4.50 -14.33 -1.07
C CYS A 431 -5.25 -13.19 -0.38
N ASN A 432 -4.64 -12.60 0.65
CA ASN A 432 -5.32 -11.65 1.53
C ASN A 432 -4.59 -10.32 1.60
N VAL A 433 -5.28 -9.24 1.25
CA VAL A 433 -4.82 -7.84 1.39
C VAL A 433 -5.57 -7.22 2.57
N GLY A 434 -4.91 -7.13 3.72
CA GLY A 434 -5.51 -6.55 4.92
C GLY A 434 -5.55 -5.02 4.89
N CYS A 435 -6.54 -4.42 5.55
CA CYS A 435 -6.60 -2.97 5.73
C CYS A 435 -7.22 -2.57 7.09
N CYS A 436 -7.33 -1.26 7.34
CA CYS A 436 -7.99 -0.68 8.52
C CYS A 436 -7.55 -1.30 9.86
N TYR A 437 -6.25 -1.34 10.12
CA TYR A 437 -5.68 -1.98 11.32
C TYR A 437 -6.24 -1.44 12.65
N HIS A 438 -6.70 -0.19 12.69
CA HIS A 438 -7.37 0.41 13.86
C HIS A 438 -8.71 -0.27 14.23
N LEU A 439 -9.35 -0.96 13.29
CA LEU A 439 -10.58 -1.72 13.53
C LEU A 439 -10.32 -3.13 14.08
N MET A 440 -9.06 -3.57 14.14
CA MET A 440 -8.71 -4.85 14.76
C MET A 440 -8.91 -4.78 16.28
N GLN A 441 -9.19 -5.92 16.90
CA GLN A 441 -9.05 -6.07 18.34
C GLN A 441 -7.60 -6.44 18.68
N GLU A 442 -7.09 -5.95 19.81
CA GLU A 442 -5.71 -6.18 20.23
C GLU A 442 -5.68 -6.82 21.62
N GLN A 443 -4.90 -7.89 21.80
CA GLN A 443 -5.02 -8.76 22.97
C GLN A 443 -4.67 -8.09 24.30
N PHE A 444 -3.59 -7.30 24.32
CA PHE A 444 -3.01 -6.77 25.56
C PHE A 444 -3.33 -5.30 25.79
N VAL A 445 -4.31 -4.74 25.08
CA VAL A 445 -4.72 -3.34 25.21
C VAL A 445 -6.21 -3.27 25.49
N VAL A 446 -6.57 -2.55 26.54
CA VAL A 446 -7.96 -2.11 26.77
C VAL A 446 -8.10 -0.77 26.08
N ASP A 447 -8.86 -0.72 24.99
CA ASP A 447 -9.16 0.55 24.31
C ASP A 447 -10.27 1.28 25.10
N GLU A 448 -9.94 2.43 25.69
CA GLU A 448 -10.90 3.25 26.46
C GLU A 448 -12.01 3.85 25.58
N PHE A 449 -11.78 3.96 24.26
CA PHE A 449 -12.74 4.41 23.26
C PHE A 449 -13.38 3.24 22.50
N TYR A 450 -13.15 2.02 22.98
CA TYR A 450 -13.68 0.80 22.39
C TYR A 450 -15.18 0.76 22.58
N ASN A 451 -15.91 0.53 21.48
CA ASN A 451 -17.34 0.29 21.57
C ASN A 451 -17.59 -1.22 21.60
N PRO A 452 -18.05 -1.80 22.73
CA PRO A 452 -18.33 -3.22 22.86
C PRO A 452 -19.34 -3.74 21.83
N THR A 453 -20.24 -2.89 21.33
CA THR A 453 -21.25 -3.31 20.34
C THR A 453 -20.64 -3.63 18.98
N LYS A 454 -19.44 -3.14 18.66
CA LYS A 454 -18.72 -3.48 17.41
C LYS A 454 -17.91 -4.77 17.50
N VAL A 455 -17.72 -5.32 18.70
CA VAL A 455 -16.96 -6.56 18.95
C VAL A 455 -17.73 -7.78 18.48
N CYS A 456 -19.05 -7.71 18.60
CA CYS A 456 -19.96 -8.77 18.19
C CYS A 456 -19.94 -9.06 16.68
N GLU A 457 -19.35 -8.19 15.87
CA GLU A 457 -19.35 -8.36 14.42
C GLU A 457 -18.17 -9.19 13.89
N ASN A 458 -17.07 -9.42 14.63
CA ASN A 458 -16.05 -10.38 14.18
C ASN A 458 -15.09 -10.80 15.33
N PRO A 459 -15.19 -12.03 15.89
CA PRO A 459 -14.57 -12.42 17.15
C PRO A 459 -13.04 -12.58 17.08
N GLY A 460 -12.39 -12.56 18.25
CA GLY A 460 -10.97 -12.86 18.42
C GLY A 460 -10.03 -11.66 18.33
N TYR A 461 -8.77 -11.86 18.71
CA TYR A 461 -7.75 -10.80 18.67
C TYR A 461 -7.11 -10.75 17.27
N GLY A 462 -7.09 -9.58 16.64
CA GLY A 462 -6.45 -9.38 15.34
C GLY A 462 -4.94 -9.12 15.42
N PHE A 463 -4.43 -8.76 16.61
CA PHE A 463 -3.00 -8.61 16.90
C PHE A 463 -2.70 -8.83 18.39
N PRO A 464 -1.53 -9.41 18.75
CA PRO A 464 -0.67 -10.19 17.88
C PRO A 464 -1.25 -11.57 17.56
N MET A 465 -0.90 -12.12 16.39
CA MET A 465 -1.28 -13.46 15.96
C MET A 465 -0.20 -14.50 16.28
N SER A 466 1.07 -14.16 16.04
CA SER A 466 2.19 -15.10 16.24
C SER A 466 2.37 -15.44 17.71
N ALA A 467 2.75 -16.68 18.00
CA ALA A 467 3.18 -17.09 19.33
C ALA A 467 4.33 -16.21 19.81
N HIS A 468 5.29 -15.89 18.92
CA HIS A 468 6.45 -15.06 19.21
C HIS A 468 6.11 -13.68 19.81
N LEU A 469 5.16 -12.93 19.22
CA LEU A 469 4.78 -11.62 19.77
C LEU A 469 3.81 -11.74 20.96
N ARG A 470 2.96 -12.78 20.99
CA ARG A 470 2.06 -13.05 22.13
C ARG A 470 2.83 -13.37 23.41
N GLU A 471 3.88 -14.20 23.34
CA GLU A 471 4.73 -14.55 24.48
C GLU A 471 5.49 -13.35 25.06
N ARG A 472 5.74 -12.34 24.23
CA ARG A 472 6.34 -11.05 24.65
C ARG A 472 5.32 -10.07 25.22
N PHE A 473 4.03 -10.39 25.20
CA PHE A 473 2.94 -9.49 25.56
C PHE A 473 3.02 -8.15 24.81
N PHE A 474 3.52 -8.16 23.56
CA PHE A 474 3.74 -6.92 22.82
C PHE A 474 2.42 -6.35 22.30
N ALA A 475 2.27 -5.04 22.44
CA ALA A 475 1.12 -4.29 21.95
C ALA A 475 1.57 -3.01 21.24
N LEU A 476 0.86 -2.66 20.17
CA LEU A 476 0.97 -1.43 19.42
C LEU A 476 0.11 -0.32 20.02
N GLY A 477 -1.14 -0.60 20.36
CA GLY A 477 -2.13 0.42 20.74
C GLY A 477 -2.93 0.96 19.56
N ARG A 478 -4.10 1.53 19.86
CA ARG A 478 -5.10 1.96 18.86
C ARG A 478 -4.57 3.03 17.91
N ASN A 479 -3.90 4.05 18.44
CA ASN A 479 -3.42 5.18 17.65
C ASN A 479 -2.26 4.77 16.74
N ALA A 480 -1.40 3.85 17.18
CA ALA A 480 -0.40 3.21 16.33
C ALA A 480 -1.04 2.44 15.16
N ARG A 481 -2.07 1.64 15.45
CA ARG A 481 -2.81 0.90 14.40
C ARG A 481 -3.60 1.82 13.46
N ASN A 482 -4.04 2.99 13.94
CA ASN A 482 -4.62 4.02 13.08
C ASN A 482 -3.56 4.67 12.19
N LEU A 483 -2.38 4.96 12.74
CA LEU A 483 -1.26 5.52 12.00
C LEU A 483 -0.76 4.57 10.90
N ALA A 484 -0.72 3.25 11.18
CA ALA A 484 -0.42 2.24 10.16
C ALA A 484 -1.39 2.27 8.97
N ALA A 485 -2.59 2.87 9.14
CA ALA A 485 -3.57 3.05 8.08
C ALA A 485 -3.33 4.31 7.22
N GLU A 486 -2.26 5.07 7.47
CA GLU A 486 -1.82 6.16 6.60
C GLU A 486 -0.89 5.67 5.47
N SER A 487 -0.58 6.55 4.52
CA SER A 487 0.27 6.26 3.36
C SER A 487 1.27 7.39 3.18
N ILE A 488 2.51 7.11 3.49
CA ILE A 488 3.58 8.10 3.38
C ILE A 488 3.91 8.39 1.91
N GLU A 489 3.95 7.38 1.05
CA GLU A 489 4.26 7.54 -0.38
C GLU A 489 3.23 8.43 -1.07
N ARG A 490 1.94 8.22 -0.79
CA ARG A 490 0.87 9.06 -1.33
C ARG A 490 0.92 10.47 -0.75
N ALA A 491 1.08 10.61 0.56
CA ALA A 491 1.15 11.92 1.20
C ALA A 491 2.32 12.74 0.66
N CYS A 492 3.47 12.12 0.43
CA CYS A 492 4.64 12.72 -0.21
C CYS A 492 4.36 13.10 -1.68
N ALA A 493 3.85 12.17 -2.50
CA ALA A 493 3.57 12.42 -3.92
C ALA A 493 2.57 13.58 -4.13
N ASN A 494 1.58 13.71 -3.24
CA ASN A 494 0.57 14.75 -3.30
C ASN A 494 0.92 16.01 -2.47
N ARG A 495 2.07 16.00 -1.77
CA ARG A 495 2.50 17.07 -0.85
C ARG A 495 1.39 17.44 0.16
N GLU A 496 0.78 16.41 0.75
CA GLU A 496 -0.38 16.54 1.62
C GLU A 496 -0.01 17.05 3.02
N ASN A 497 -0.78 18.03 3.50
CA ASN A 497 -0.79 18.45 4.91
C ASN A 497 -1.95 17.76 5.65
N PRO A 498 -1.87 17.61 7.00
CA PRO A 498 -3.05 17.28 7.78
C PRO A 498 -4.11 18.37 7.61
N SER A 499 -5.39 17.98 7.69
CA SER A 499 -6.49 18.94 7.60
C SER A 499 -6.37 20.04 8.66
N ASP A 500 -6.61 21.30 8.28
CA ASP A 500 -6.62 22.44 9.22
C ASP A 500 -7.58 22.24 10.40
N LYS A 501 -8.61 21.40 10.23
CA LYS A 501 -9.53 21.00 11.30
C LYS A 501 -8.84 20.29 12.47
N LEU A 502 -7.68 19.68 12.24
CA LEU A 502 -6.84 19.14 13.31
C LEU A 502 -6.31 20.29 14.19
N GLY A 503 -5.78 21.35 13.56
CA GLY A 503 -5.38 22.58 14.24
C GLY A 503 -6.53 23.24 14.99
N TYR A 504 -7.71 23.37 14.35
CA TYR A 504 -8.90 23.93 15.01
C TYR A 504 -9.34 23.12 16.23
N ARG A 505 -9.20 21.80 16.19
CA ARG A 505 -9.48 20.93 17.35
C ARG A 505 -8.49 21.17 18.48
N ALA A 506 -7.20 21.30 18.16
CA ALA A 506 -6.18 21.57 19.16
C ALA A 506 -6.38 22.95 19.80
N LEU A 507 -6.69 23.98 19.00
CA LEU A 507 -7.03 25.30 19.51
C LEU A 507 -8.32 25.32 20.34
N LEU A 508 -9.32 24.54 19.97
CA LEU A 508 -10.55 24.43 20.76
C LEU A 508 -10.27 23.89 22.17
N GLN A 509 -9.30 22.97 22.34
CA GLN A 509 -8.90 22.55 23.68
C GLN A 509 -8.27 23.70 24.49
N VAL A 510 -7.49 24.56 23.84
CA VAL A 510 -6.96 25.77 24.49
C VAL A 510 -8.11 26.69 24.93
N VAL A 511 -9.10 26.91 24.06
CA VAL A 511 -10.32 27.67 24.41
C VAL A 511 -11.02 27.06 25.62
N PHE A 512 -11.20 25.74 25.67
CA PHE A 512 -11.83 25.09 26.82
C PHE A 512 -11.04 25.31 28.11
N LEU A 513 -9.73 25.09 28.09
CA LEU A 513 -8.89 25.27 29.28
C LEU A 513 -8.87 26.73 29.76
N GLU A 514 -8.75 27.71 28.86
CA GLU A 514 -8.79 29.14 29.20
C GLU A 514 -10.14 29.57 29.80
N ARG A 515 -11.20 28.80 29.54
CA ARG A 515 -12.56 29.06 30.07
C ARG A 515 -12.94 28.13 31.24
N GLY A 516 -11.99 27.38 31.79
CA GLY A 516 -12.23 26.48 32.92
C GLY A 516 -13.06 25.23 32.57
N GLU A 517 -13.14 24.89 31.29
CA GLU A 517 -13.87 23.73 30.77
C GLU A 517 -12.91 22.57 30.47
N LYS A 518 -13.41 21.32 30.52
CA LYS A 518 -12.56 20.15 30.26
C LYS A 518 -12.15 20.06 28.79
N LYS A 519 -10.89 19.71 28.51
CA LYS A 519 -10.42 19.55 27.12
C LYS A 519 -10.85 18.24 26.43
N SER A 520 -11.41 17.28 27.18
CA SER A 520 -11.70 15.92 26.69
C SER A 520 -13.01 15.77 25.89
N HIS A 521 -13.64 16.88 25.51
CA HIS A 521 -14.90 16.86 24.76
C HIS A 521 -14.75 16.27 23.35
N GLN A 522 -15.73 15.47 22.93
CA GLN A 522 -15.74 14.79 21.62
C GLN A 522 -16.70 15.49 20.64
N VAL A 523 -16.19 16.41 19.84
CA VAL A 523 -16.99 17.18 18.84
C VAL A 523 -17.42 16.31 17.63
N GLY A 524 -16.61 15.31 17.30
CA GLY A 524 -16.79 14.48 16.10
C GLY A 524 -16.50 15.20 14.78
N ARG A 525 -17.03 14.66 13.67
CA ARG A 525 -16.90 15.28 12.33
C ARG A 525 -17.82 16.48 12.22
N LEU A 526 -17.27 17.60 11.74
CA LEU A 526 -17.98 18.86 11.58
C LEU A 526 -17.55 19.56 10.28
N LYS A 527 -18.52 20.15 9.58
CA LYS A 527 -18.28 21.04 8.44
C LYS A 527 -18.19 22.48 8.95
N CYS A 528 -17.10 23.15 8.64
CA CYS A 528 -16.81 24.51 9.10
C CYS A 528 -15.98 25.26 8.06
N ASN A 529 -16.10 26.59 8.10
CA ASN A 529 -15.32 27.52 7.29
C ASN A 529 -14.47 28.38 8.22
N GLY A 530 -13.24 27.96 8.48
CA GLY A 530 -12.32 28.63 9.42
C GLY A 530 -12.51 28.23 10.89
N PHE A 531 -11.61 28.74 11.74
CA PHE A 531 -11.57 28.42 13.17
C PHE A 531 -12.79 28.95 13.94
N VAL A 532 -13.18 30.20 13.71
CA VAL A 532 -14.32 30.83 14.41
C VAL A 532 -15.61 30.02 14.23
N ASP A 533 -15.98 29.72 12.98
CA ASP A 533 -17.16 28.91 12.67
C ASP A 533 -17.07 27.50 13.27
N TYR A 534 -15.88 26.90 13.28
CA TYR A 534 -15.64 25.62 13.93
C TYR A 534 -15.97 25.67 15.42
N VAL A 535 -15.45 26.66 16.15
CA VAL A 535 -15.68 26.83 17.59
C VAL A 535 -17.16 27.06 17.89
N ARG A 536 -17.83 27.96 17.15
CA ARG A 536 -19.27 28.25 17.35
C ARG A 536 -20.12 27.00 17.19
N LYS A 537 -19.87 26.22 16.12
CA LYS A 537 -20.59 24.97 15.88
C LYS A 537 -20.25 23.89 16.91
N ALA A 538 -19.00 23.81 17.36
CA ALA A 538 -18.58 22.86 18.38
C ALA A 538 -19.24 23.15 19.73
N ILE A 539 -19.20 24.40 20.20
CA ILE A 539 -19.83 24.83 21.46
C ILE A 539 -21.34 24.55 21.43
N ARG A 540 -22.03 24.91 20.34
CA ARG A 540 -23.47 24.61 20.18
C ARG A 540 -23.75 23.11 20.21
N ARG A 541 -22.93 22.30 19.55
CA ARG A 541 -23.12 20.84 19.50
C ARG A 541 -22.90 20.17 20.85
N LEU A 542 -21.99 20.71 21.65
CA LEU A 542 -21.66 20.21 22.99
C LEU A 542 -22.56 20.80 24.09
N ASP A 543 -23.48 21.70 23.73
CA ASP A 543 -24.37 22.41 24.66
C ASP A 543 -23.60 23.24 25.72
N LEU A 544 -22.52 23.90 25.29
CA LEU A 544 -21.62 24.69 26.15
C LEU A 544 -21.79 26.20 26.00
N THR A 545 -22.89 26.66 25.40
CA THR A 545 -23.07 28.08 25.04
C THR A 545 -23.07 28.99 26.28
N GLU A 546 -23.53 28.50 27.42
CA GLU A 546 -23.56 29.24 28.69
C GLU A 546 -22.21 29.17 29.44
N ASN A 547 -21.45 28.09 29.27
CA ASN A 547 -20.19 27.85 29.99
C ASN A 547 -18.98 28.46 29.27
N VAL A 548 -19.02 28.54 27.94
CA VAL A 548 -17.89 28.96 27.10
C VAL A 548 -18.28 30.22 26.33
N THR A 549 -18.05 31.38 26.96
CA THR A 549 -18.25 32.69 26.33
C THR A 549 -16.92 33.27 25.84
N ILE A 550 -16.81 33.49 24.52
CA ILE A 550 -15.65 34.06 23.86
C ILE A 550 -16.11 34.86 22.64
N THR A 551 -15.49 35.99 22.31
CA THR A 551 -15.83 36.82 21.13
C THR A 551 -15.15 36.30 19.88
N ASP A 552 -15.62 36.71 18.70
CA ASP A 552 -14.98 36.31 17.43
C ASP A 552 -13.58 36.93 17.31
N ASP A 553 -13.39 38.18 17.73
CA ASP A 553 -12.07 38.84 17.73
C ASP A 553 -11.05 38.09 18.59
N SER A 554 -11.43 37.67 19.80
CA SER A 554 -10.54 36.88 20.66
C SER A 554 -10.21 35.51 20.07
N LEU A 555 -11.10 34.92 19.27
CA LEU A 555 -10.81 33.67 18.55
C LEU A 555 -9.82 33.89 17.40
N LEU A 556 -9.94 35.00 16.68
CA LEU A 556 -8.99 35.37 15.62
C LEU A 556 -7.61 35.70 16.20
N GLU A 557 -7.56 36.44 17.31
CA GLU A 557 -6.32 36.72 18.04
C GLU A 557 -5.66 35.43 18.54
N LEU A 558 -6.46 34.48 19.04
CA LEU A 558 -5.97 33.16 19.46
C LEU A 558 -5.36 32.38 18.30
N GLU A 559 -6.03 32.33 17.15
CA GLU A 559 -5.53 31.65 15.96
C GLU A 559 -4.22 32.29 15.47
N ALA A 560 -4.16 33.63 15.41
CA ALA A 560 -2.95 34.37 15.04
C ALA A 560 -1.79 34.12 16.02
N ARG A 561 -2.08 34.07 17.32
CA ARG A 561 -1.08 33.80 18.38
C ARG A 561 -0.42 32.44 18.22
N PHE A 562 -1.16 31.43 17.75
CA PHE A 562 -0.67 30.05 17.58
C PHE A 562 -0.32 29.69 16.13
N ALA A 563 -0.26 30.66 15.22
CA ALA A 563 -0.04 30.38 13.80
C ALA A 563 1.27 29.62 13.53
N GLY A 564 2.33 29.93 14.28
CA GLY A 564 3.61 29.21 14.18
C GLY A 564 3.50 27.76 14.66
N GLU A 565 2.86 27.52 15.79
CA GLU A 565 2.62 26.19 16.34
C GLU A 565 1.67 25.36 15.48
N LEU A 566 0.74 25.99 14.76
CA LEU A 566 -0.12 25.31 13.79
C LEU A 566 0.65 24.84 12.55
N GLU A 567 1.64 25.60 12.09
CA GLU A 567 2.57 25.11 11.06
C GLU A 567 3.52 24.04 11.62
N GLN A 568 4.01 24.21 12.83
CA GLN A 568 4.82 23.22 13.54
C GLN A 568 4.08 21.88 13.72
N LEU A 569 2.76 21.92 14.00
CA LEU A 569 1.88 20.74 14.09
C LEU A 569 1.86 19.94 12.77
N LYS A 570 1.94 20.61 11.61
CA LYS A 570 2.00 19.93 10.31
C LYS A 570 3.31 19.16 10.16
N VAL A 571 4.43 19.73 10.59
CA VAL A 571 5.73 19.02 10.62
C VAL A 571 5.70 17.87 11.62
N PHE A 572 5.16 18.08 12.82
CA PHE A 572 4.99 17.04 13.83
C PHE A 572 4.17 15.85 13.30
N TYR A 573 3.11 16.13 12.54
CA TYR A 573 2.33 15.11 11.84
C TYR A 573 3.19 14.29 10.87
N LEU A 574 4.03 14.94 10.04
CA LEU A 574 4.91 14.25 9.09
C LEU A 574 6.00 13.43 9.78
N ILE A 575 6.57 13.92 10.90
CA ILE A 575 7.50 13.16 11.76
C ILE A 575 6.82 11.88 12.25
N ARG A 576 5.61 12.01 12.80
CA ARG A 576 4.84 10.87 13.30
C ARG A 576 4.49 9.90 12.17
N GLN A 577 4.13 10.41 11.00
CA GLN A 577 3.78 9.61 9.82
C GLN A 577 4.93 8.69 9.35
N GLN A 578 6.19 9.01 9.65
CA GLN A 578 7.33 8.12 9.33
C GLN A 578 7.22 6.73 9.98
N PHE A 579 6.48 6.61 11.10
CA PHE A 579 6.25 5.32 11.76
C PHE A 579 5.15 4.48 11.12
N ALA A 580 4.27 5.06 10.29
CA ALA A 580 3.16 4.35 9.65
C ALA A 580 3.60 3.06 8.93
N PRO A 581 4.57 3.09 7.99
CA PRO A 581 4.99 1.88 7.29
C PRO A 581 5.77 0.90 8.18
N VAL A 582 6.42 1.38 9.26
CA VAL A 582 7.13 0.53 10.22
C VAL A 582 6.14 -0.31 11.04
N ILE A 583 5.05 0.30 11.48
CA ILE A 583 3.99 -0.38 12.23
C ILE A 583 3.27 -1.39 11.33
N GLU A 584 2.94 -1.00 10.09
CA GLU A 584 2.36 -1.93 9.11
C GLU A 584 3.29 -3.12 8.84
N THR A 585 4.61 -2.88 8.75
CA THR A 585 5.59 -3.94 8.60
C THR A 585 5.52 -4.94 9.74
N LEU A 586 5.47 -4.50 11.00
CA LEU A 586 5.36 -5.42 12.14
C LEU A 586 4.07 -6.25 12.09
N ILE A 587 2.94 -5.63 11.73
CA ILE A 587 1.64 -6.34 11.59
C ILE A 587 1.73 -7.42 10.49
N LEU A 588 2.39 -7.11 9.37
CA LEU A 588 2.56 -8.05 8.27
C LEU A 588 3.52 -9.18 8.62
N LEU A 589 4.61 -8.89 9.32
CA LEU A 589 5.55 -9.90 9.82
C LEU A 589 4.90 -10.82 10.85
N ASP A 590 4.09 -10.28 11.77
CA ASP A 590 3.34 -11.07 12.76
C ASP A 590 2.42 -12.10 12.09
N ARG A 591 1.71 -11.69 11.04
CA ARG A 591 0.82 -12.57 10.27
C ARG A 591 1.58 -13.60 9.43
N LEU A 592 2.68 -13.20 8.81
CA LEU A 592 3.55 -14.13 8.08
C LEU A 592 4.14 -15.16 9.03
N LEU A 593 4.60 -14.72 10.20
CA LEU A 593 5.16 -15.57 11.23
C LEU A 593 4.12 -16.55 11.78
N TYR A 594 2.89 -16.10 12.03
CA TYR A 594 1.77 -16.98 12.39
C TYR A 594 1.58 -18.13 11.38
N LEU A 595 1.59 -17.83 10.07
CA LEU A 595 1.47 -18.87 9.04
C LEU A 595 2.66 -19.84 9.06
N ARG A 596 3.88 -19.34 9.32
CA ARG A 596 5.08 -20.18 9.44
C ARG A 596 5.04 -21.07 10.68
N GLU A 597 4.60 -20.55 11.82
CA GLU A 597 4.38 -21.30 13.06
C GLU A 597 3.31 -22.40 12.87
N CYS A 598 2.30 -22.16 12.03
CA CYS A 598 1.31 -23.16 11.63
C CYS A 598 1.83 -24.22 10.64
N GLY A 599 3.10 -24.13 10.20
CA GLY A 599 3.73 -25.08 9.28
C GLY A 599 3.58 -24.74 7.79
N TYR A 600 3.11 -23.55 7.43
CA TYR A 600 2.92 -23.16 6.02
C TYR A 600 4.18 -22.51 5.43
N ASP A 601 5.09 -23.37 4.96
CA ASP A 601 6.37 -22.94 4.37
C ASP A 601 6.23 -22.19 3.03
N ARG A 602 5.07 -22.30 2.38
CA ARG A 602 4.74 -21.58 1.15
C ARG A 602 3.87 -20.38 1.45
N SER A 603 4.29 -19.53 2.39
CA SER A 603 3.65 -18.27 2.73
C SER A 603 4.55 -17.08 2.39
N PHE A 604 4.01 -16.05 1.76
CA PHE A 604 4.77 -14.94 1.18
C PHE A 604 4.07 -13.62 1.47
N LEU A 605 4.88 -12.59 1.73
CA LEU A 605 4.45 -11.21 1.58
C LEU A 605 4.75 -10.77 0.16
N VAL A 606 3.79 -10.15 -0.51
CA VAL A 606 3.93 -9.69 -1.89
C VAL A 606 3.45 -8.25 -1.99
N LYS A 607 4.28 -7.34 -2.50
CA LYS A 607 3.87 -5.98 -2.86
C LYS A 607 3.13 -6.04 -4.20
N LEU A 608 1.81 -6.20 -4.14
CA LEU A 608 0.95 -6.32 -5.32
C LEU A 608 0.75 -5.00 -6.06
N PHE A 609 0.59 -3.89 -5.33
CA PHE A 609 0.19 -2.62 -5.94
C PHE A 609 1.26 -1.54 -5.82
N GLU A 610 1.17 -0.54 -6.69
CA GLU A 610 1.96 0.68 -6.53
C GLU A 610 1.44 1.52 -5.35
N PRO A 611 2.27 1.87 -4.36
CA PRO A 611 1.83 2.42 -3.09
C PRO A 611 1.18 3.81 -3.22
N VAL A 612 1.59 4.60 -4.22
CA VAL A 612 0.97 5.89 -4.52
C VAL A 612 -0.47 5.68 -5.03
N VAL A 613 -0.68 4.73 -5.95
CA VAL A 613 -2.00 4.43 -6.55
C VAL A 613 -2.90 3.66 -5.58
N SER A 614 -2.35 2.68 -4.88
CA SER A 614 -3.02 1.88 -3.85
C SER A 614 -2.12 1.70 -2.62
N PRO A 615 -2.36 2.48 -1.55
CA PRO A 615 -1.57 2.43 -0.34
C PRO A 615 -1.54 1.09 0.38
N ARG A 616 -2.62 0.30 0.27
CA ARG A 616 -2.69 -1.03 0.86
C ARG A 616 -2.15 -2.03 -0.14
N CYS A 617 -0.85 -1.97 -0.36
CA CYS A 617 -0.18 -2.64 -1.47
C CYS A 617 0.34 -4.04 -1.15
N TYR A 618 0.32 -4.50 0.11
CA TYR A 618 0.87 -5.80 0.49
C TYR A 618 -0.21 -6.87 0.64
N ALA A 619 0.02 -8.02 0.02
CA ALA A 619 -0.76 -9.24 0.19
C ALA A 619 0.02 -10.30 0.98
N LEU A 620 -0.70 -11.02 1.83
CA LEU A 620 -0.28 -12.31 2.38
C LEU A 620 -0.82 -13.42 1.49
N ILE A 621 0.07 -14.15 0.84
CA ILE A 621 -0.26 -15.25 -0.06
C ILE A 621 0.28 -16.54 0.53
N ALA A 622 -0.54 -17.58 0.68
CA ALA A 622 -0.06 -18.88 1.15
C ALA A 622 -0.71 -20.07 0.44
N LEU A 623 0.01 -21.20 0.42
CA LEU A 623 -0.44 -22.50 -0.10
C LEU A 623 -0.21 -23.61 0.92
N LYS A 624 -1.18 -24.55 1.01
CA LYS A 624 -1.07 -25.78 1.80
C LYS A 624 -0.36 -26.89 1.06
#